data_AF-A0A3N6EIH5-F1
#
_entry.id   AF-A0A3N6EIH5-F1
#
_cell.length_a   1.000
_cell.length_b   1.000
_cell.length_c   1.000
_cell.angle_alpha   90.00
_cell.angle_beta   90.00
_cell.angle_gamma   90.00
#
_symmetry.space_group_name_H-M   'P 1'
#
loop_
_entity.id
_entity.type
_entity.pdbx_description
1 polymer ?
#
loop_
_entity_poly.entity_id
_entity_poly.type
_entity_poly.pdbx_seq_one_letter_code
_entity_poly.pdbx_strand_id
1 'polypeptide(L)' 'MTRADGKRQMAVALNMQRWNGLDSSGKPQPHPIDDALATLYRVAMYG' A
#
# COMPACT_ATOMS: atom_id res chain seq x y z
N MET A 1 -6.73 -17.29 -2.14
CA MET A 1 -7.93 -17.94 -1.57
C MET A 1 -8.86 -18.30 -2.72
N THR A 2 -8.62 -19.46 -3.31
CA THR A 2 -9.42 -20.08 -4.37
C THR A 2 -9.39 -21.58 -4.09
N ARG A 3 -10.55 -22.25 -4.14
CA ARG A 3 -10.59 -23.72 -4.09
C ARG A 3 -10.14 -24.27 -5.44
N ALA A 4 -9.58 -25.47 -5.43
CA ALA A 4 -9.13 -26.16 -6.65
C ALA A 4 -10.25 -26.34 -7.69
N ASP A 5 -11.52 -26.31 -7.26
CA ASP A 5 -12.69 -26.41 -8.12
C ASP A 5 -13.01 -25.13 -8.93
N GLY A 6 -12.38 -24.00 -8.62
CA GLY A 6 -12.58 -22.72 -9.30
C GLY A 6 -13.97 -22.09 -9.13
N LYS A 7 -14.88 -22.72 -8.37
CA LYS A 7 -16.31 -22.31 -8.30
C LYS A 7 -16.57 -21.13 -7.39
N ARG A 8 -15.62 -20.77 -6.52
CA ARG A 8 -15.66 -19.55 -5.71
C ARG A 8 -14.35 -18.80 -5.87
N GLN A 9 -14.44 -17.63 -6.51
CA GLN A 9 -13.34 -16.71 -6.66
C GLN A 9 -13.53 -15.53 -5.71
N MET A 10 -12.47 -15.16 -5.01
CA MET A 10 -12.45 -14.01 -4.12
C MET A 10 -11.41 -13.03 -4.63
N ALA A 11 -11.83 -11.80 -4.91
CA ALA A 11 -10.95 -10.67 -5.18
C ALA A 11 -10.96 -9.75 -3.96
N VAL A 12 -9.77 -9.34 -3.51
CA VAL A 12 -9.61 -8.36 -2.42
C VAL A 12 -8.92 -7.14 -3.02
N ALA A 13 -9.62 -6.00 -2.98
CA ALA A 13 -9.03 -4.71 -3.30
C ALA A 13 -8.71 -4.00 -1.99
N LEU A 14 -7.46 -3.61 -1.81
CA LEU A 14 -7.00 -2.85 -0.65
C LEU A 14 -6.63 -1.45 -1.13
N ASN A 15 -7.18 -0.43 -0.47
CA ASN A 15 -6.81 0.96 -0.69
C ASN A 15 -6.05 1.47 0.53
N MET A 16 -5.06 2.35 0.33
CA MET A 16 -4.24 2.96 1.38
C MET A 16 -3.47 1.96 2.26
N GLN A 17 -3.19 0.75 1.76
CA GLN A 17 -2.27 -0.14 2.46
C GLN A 17 -0.88 0.51 2.48
N ARG A 18 -0.38 0.75 3.69
CA ARG A 18 0.96 1.27 3.92
C ARG A 18 1.98 0.14 3.89
N TRP A 19 3.08 0.37 3.18
CA TRP A 19 4.18 -0.59 2.96
C TRP A 19 5.32 -0.38 3.97
N ASN A 20 5.01 0.23 5.11
CA ASN A 20 5.97 0.57 6.13
C ASN A 20 6.37 -0.72 6.87
N GLY A 21 7.68 -0.94 7.03
CA GLY A 21 8.15 -1.86 8.06
C GLY A 21 7.74 -1.35 9.43
N LEU A 22 7.46 -2.24 10.38
CA LEU A 22 7.21 -1.87 11.77
C LEU A 22 8.50 -2.07 12.58
N ASP A 23 8.81 -1.17 13.51
CA ASP A 23 9.86 -1.42 14.49
C ASP A 23 9.40 -2.39 15.59
N SER A 24 10.26 -2.67 16.57
CA SER A 24 9.97 -3.55 17.70
C SER A 24 8.81 -3.08 18.58
N SER A 25 8.41 -1.81 18.50
CA SER A 25 7.24 -1.26 19.20
C SER A 25 5.98 -1.28 18.36
N GLY A 26 6.04 -1.80 17.12
CA GLY A 26 4.94 -1.82 16.18
C GLY A 26 4.74 -0.48 15.44
N LYS A 27 5.70 0.46 15.55
CA LYS A 27 5.55 1.76 14.91
C LYS A 27 5.99 1.69 13.44
N PRO A 28 5.16 2.19 12.50
CA PRO A 28 5.55 2.31 11.10
C PRO A 28 6.81 3.16 10.93
N GLN A 29 7.79 2.58 10.24
CA GLN A 29 9.00 3.28 9.82
C GLN A 29 8.76 3.97 8.48
N PRO A 30 9.35 5.15 8.23
CA PRO A 30 9.26 5.82 6.93
C PRO A 30 9.68 4.89 5.79
N HIS A 31 8.93 4.91 4.69
CA HIS A 31 9.26 4.14 3.48
C HIS A 31 9.82 5.08 2.41
N PRO A 32 10.86 4.70 1.63
CA PRO A 32 11.43 5.57 0.60
C PRO A 32 10.42 6.12 -0.44
N ILE A 33 9.29 5.43 -0.61
CA ILE A 33 8.21 5.86 -1.51
C ILE A 33 7.42 7.07 -0.98
N ASP A 34 7.46 7.32 0.33
CA ASP A 34 6.65 8.37 0.98
C ASP A 34 7.02 9.75 0.41
N ASP A 35 8.32 10.03 0.27
CA ASP A 35 8.83 11.30 -0.28
C ASP A 35 8.59 11.43 -1.79
N ALA A 36 8.72 10.32 -2.52
CA ALA A 36 8.45 10.27 -3.95
C ALA A 36 6.96 10.55 -4.24
N LEU A 37 6.06 9.96 -3.47
CA LEU A 37 4.62 10.21 -3.55
C LEU A 37 4.25 11.65 -3.20
N ALA A 38 4.82 12.21 -2.13
CA ALA A 38 4.59 13.59 -1.76
C ALA A 38 5.03 14.56 -2.87
N THR A 39 6.20 14.31 -3.46
CA THR A 39 6.71 15.10 -4.58
C THR A 39 5.82 14.99 -5.82
N LEU A 40 5.44 13.76 -6.20
CA LEU A 40 4.53 13.52 -7.32
C LEU A 40 3.21 14.23 -7.12
N TYR A 41 2.60 14.09 -5.93
CA TYR A 41 1.32 14.70 -5.62
C TYR A 41 1.37 16.23 -5.73
N ARG A 42 2.46 16.84 -5.24
CA ARG A 42 2.67 18.29 -5.36
C ARG A 42 2.73 18.73 -6.84
N VAL A 43 3.53 18.06 -7.66
CA VAL A 43 3.63 18.39 -9.10
C VAL A 43 2.30 18.16 -9.82
N ALA A 44 1.65 17.02 -9.56
CA ALA A 44 0.39 16.66 -10.20
C ALA A 44 -0.77 17.61 -9.85
N MET A 45 -0.79 18.17 -8.63
CA MET A 45 -1.86 19.05 -8.17
C MET A 45 -1.58 20.53 -8.38
N TYR A 46 -0.31 20.96 -8.42
CA TYR A 46 0.04 22.38 -8.35
C TYR A 46 1.01 22.88 -9.43
N GLY A 47 1.66 22.00 -10.21
CA GLY A 47 2.66 22.38 -11.22
C GLY A 47 4.02 22.68 -10.62
#